data_AF-A0A101P1C8-F1
#
_entry.id   AF-A0A101P1C8-F1
#
_cell.length_a   1.000
_cell.length_b   1.000
_cell.length_c   1.000
_cell.angle_alpha   90.00
_cell.angle_beta   90.00
_cell.angle_gamma   90.00
#
_symmetry.space_group_name_H-M   'P 1'
#
loop_
_entity.id
_entity.type
_entity.pdbx_description
1 polymer ?
#
loop_
_entity_poly.entity_id
_entity_poly.type
_entity_poly.pdbx_seq_one_letter_code
_entity_poly.pdbx_strand_id
1 'polypeptide(L)'
;MNGFVVVRLLGGAADAVAPPPSYRRLQDADPVLRLSMGPTPDGDDVVAEAGPVRRGRGPDRDVPGPATDEHFTADAEACFGRRLACADVLYARRPRSLAAAVRWLAEVRARQPACGLAAAPVADGGWLAVSGSTRGATSTVLAAAVPPDQPLLASCLHAWVVCGYSLAELEHVRPAGGGVMAAVPLAPGGGRPRGW
;
A
#
# COMPACT_ATOMS: atom_id res chain seq x y z
N MET A 1 3.39 6.56 -7.25
CA MET A 1 2.05 6.33 -7.81
C MET A 1 1.06 7.20 -7.04
N ASN A 2 0.36 8.13 -7.70
CA ASN A 2 -0.73 8.89 -7.07
C ASN A 2 -2.04 8.48 -7.75
N GLY A 3 -3.08 8.15 -6.99
CA GLY A 3 -4.34 7.70 -7.57
C GLY A 3 -5.15 6.79 -6.66
N PHE A 4 -6.23 6.26 -7.21
CA PHE A 4 -7.02 5.23 -6.54
C PHE A 4 -6.32 3.89 -6.60
N VAL A 5 -6.25 3.22 -5.46
CA VAL A 5 -5.72 1.88 -5.28
C VAL A 5 -6.85 1.01 -4.75
N VAL A 6 -6.92 -0.22 -5.24
CA VAL A 6 -7.76 -1.27 -4.66
C VAL A 6 -6.84 -2.29 -4.01
N VAL A 7 -7.21 -2.68 -2.79
CA VAL A 7 -6.55 -3.73 -2.03
C VAL A 7 -7.56 -4.81 -1.70
N ARG A 8 -7.14 -6.08 -1.83
CA ARG A 8 -7.96 -7.25 -1.51
C ARG A 8 -7.25 -8.06 -0.45
N LEU A 9 -7.94 -8.38 0.63
CA LEU A 9 -7.43 -9.23 1.70
C LEU A 9 -8.01 -10.64 1.55
N LEU A 10 -7.15 -11.63 1.38
CA LEU A 10 -7.51 -13.05 1.24
C LEU A 10 -7.17 -13.77 2.55
N GLY A 11 -8.16 -14.45 3.15
CA GLY A 11 -7.98 -15.25 4.37
C GLY A 11 -7.23 -16.56 4.14
N GLY A 12 -6.64 -17.12 5.21
CA GLY A 12 -5.81 -18.32 5.19
C GLY A 12 -6.49 -19.57 4.61
N ALA A 13 -5.74 -20.30 3.79
CA ALA A 13 -5.91 -21.64 3.18
C ALA A 13 -7.26 -22.04 2.50
N ALA A 14 -8.42 -21.55 2.94
CA ALA A 14 -9.73 -22.02 2.47
C ALA A 14 -10.25 -21.29 1.22
N ASP A 15 -9.72 -20.10 0.92
CA ASP A 15 -10.15 -19.29 -0.23
C ASP A 15 -9.23 -19.41 -1.45
N ALA A 16 -8.52 -20.53 -1.58
CA ALA A 16 -7.89 -20.94 -2.84
C ALA A 16 -8.94 -21.40 -3.89
N VAL A 17 -10.17 -20.86 -3.84
CA VAL A 17 -11.15 -21.01 -4.91
C VAL A 17 -10.61 -20.25 -6.11
N ALA A 18 -10.45 -20.96 -7.23
CA ALA A 18 -10.01 -20.38 -8.48
C ALA A 18 -10.84 -19.10 -8.75
N PRO A 19 -10.18 -17.97 -9.01
CA PRO A 19 -10.89 -16.70 -9.12
C PRO A 19 -11.91 -16.78 -10.27
N PRO A 20 -13.15 -16.27 -10.11
CA PRO A 20 -14.20 -16.41 -11.11
C PRO A 20 -13.74 -15.82 -12.47
N PRO A 21 -14.27 -16.25 -13.62
CA PRO A 21 -13.75 -15.85 -14.94
C PRO A 21 -13.71 -14.33 -15.21
N SER A 22 -14.47 -13.53 -14.45
CA SER A 22 -14.39 -12.05 -14.43
C SER A 22 -13.11 -11.49 -13.77
N TYR A 23 -12.33 -12.31 -13.06
CA TYR A 23 -11.09 -11.95 -12.36
C TYR A 23 -9.82 -12.15 -13.17
N ARG A 24 -9.83 -13.04 -14.17
CA ARG A 24 -8.64 -13.29 -15.01
C ARG A 24 -8.16 -12.01 -15.71
N ARG A 25 -9.03 -11.01 -15.85
CA ARG A 25 -8.75 -9.69 -16.43
C ARG A 25 -8.07 -8.68 -15.50
N LEU A 26 -7.94 -8.97 -14.20
CA LEU A 26 -7.06 -8.22 -13.29
C LEU A 26 -5.61 -8.70 -13.38
N GLN A 27 -5.39 -9.96 -13.78
CA GLN A 27 -4.06 -10.55 -13.96
C GLN A 27 -3.37 -10.10 -15.25
N ASP A 28 -4.13 -9.61 -16.22
CA ASP A 28 -3.58 -9.10 -17.46
C ASP A 28 -3.05 -7.66 -17.26
N ALA A 29 -1.77 -7.59 -16.90
CA ALA A 29 -0.79 -6.55 -17.25
C ALA A 29 -0.58 -5.30 -16.36
N ASP A 30 -0.68 -5.37 -15.01
CA ASP A 30 -0.11 -4.32 -14.14
C ASP A 30 0.46 -4.89 -12.83
N PRO A 31 1.49 -4.27 -12.23
CA PRO A 31 2.19 -4.84 -11.07
C PRO A 31 1.30 -4.79 -9.82
N VAL A 32 0.72 -5.94 -9.50
CA VAL A 32 0.04 -6.18 -8.23
C VAL A 32 1.11 -6.48 -7.18
N LEU A 33 1.15 -5.69 -6.11
CA LEU A 33 1.94 -6.07 -4.93
C LEU A 33 1.16 -7.12 -4.15
N ARG A 34 1.77 -8.27 -3.88
CA ARG A 34 1.20 -9.30 -3.01
C ARG A 34 2.04 -9.42 -1.74
N LEU A 35 1.43 -9.22 -0.57
CA LEU A 35 2.09 -9.31 0.73
C LEU A 35 1.38 -10.35 1.61
N SER A 36 2.15 -11.20 2.28
CA SER A 36 1.70 -11.98 3.44
C SER A 36 1.85 -11.09 4.67
N MET A 37 0.76 -10.91 5.41
CA MET A 37 0.66 -10.05 6.59
C MET A 37 0.01 -10.85 7.71
N GLY A 38 0.60 -10.84 8.90
CA GLY A 38 0.02 -11.60 10.01
C GLY A 38 0.92 -11.70 11.24
N PRO A 39 0.49 -12.54 12.19
CA PRO A 39 -0.82 -13.22 12.20
C PRO A 39 -1.98 -12.26 12.49
N THR A 40 -3.19 -12.64 12.11
CA THR A 40 -4.43 -12.03 12.61
C THR A 40 -4.68 -12.45 14.06
N PRO A 41 -5.64 -11.85 14.78
CA PRO A 41 -6.04 -12.32 16.11
C PRO A 41 -6.46 -13.81 16.15
N ASP A 42 -6.92 -14.36 15.03
CA ASP A 42 -7.30 -15.78 14.90
C ASP A 42 -6.09 -16.70 14.60
N GLY A 43 -4.89 -16.13 14.45
CA GLY A 43 -3.64 -16.86 14.21
C GLY A 43 -3.31 -17.10 12.73
N ASP A 44 -4.13 -16.60 11.81
CA ASP A 44 -3.96 -16.81 10.37
C ASP A 44 -3.16 -15.70 9.68
N ASP A 45 -2.42 -16.05 8.62
CA ASP A 45 -1.85 -15.08 7.69
C ASP A 45 -2.91 -14.60 6.69
N VAL A 46 -2.89 -13.30 6.38
CA VAL A 46 -3.69 -12.69 5.32
C VAL A 46 -2.79 -12.34 4.14
N VAL A 47 -3.26 -12.62 2.94
CA VAL A 47 -2.60 -12.14 1.71
C VAL A 47 -3.28 -10.86 1.24
N ALA A 48 -2.56 -9.74 1.24
CA ALA A 48 -2.99 -8.50 0.62
C ALA A 48 -2.52 -8.41 -0.83
N GLU A 49 -3.44 -8.14 -1.74
CA GLU A 49 -3.16 -7.85 -3.14
C GLU A 49 -3.52 -6.40 -3.44
N ALA A 50 -2.54 -5.56 -3.77
CA ALA A 50 -2.73 -4.15 -4.05
C ALA A 50 -2.39 -3.80 -5.51
N GLY A 51 -3.25 -3.01 -6.14
CA GLY A 51 -3.04 -2.51 -7.51
C GLY A 51 -3.87 -1.26 -7.83
N PRO A 52 -3.55 -0.53 -8.92
CA PRO A 52 -4.28 0.68 -9.30
C PRO A 52 -5.71 0.37 -9.77
N VAL A 53 -6.65 1.27 -9.48
CA VAL A 53 -8.02 1.19 -10.03
C VAL A 53 -8.00 1.49 -11.53
N ARG A 54 -8.49 0.56 -12.36
CA ARG A 54 -8.70 0.80 -13.78
C ARG A 54 -9.99 1.59 -14.00
N ARG A 55 -9.90 2.73 -14.70
CA ARG A 55 -11.07 3.52 -15.11
C ARG A 55 -11.98 2.67 -16.01
N GLY A 56 -13.28 2.66 -15.71
CA GLY A 56 -14.31 1.99 -16.52
C GLY A 56 -14.86 0.68 -15.93
N ARG A 57 -14.40 0.25 -14.75
CA ARG A 57 -15.00 -0.86 -14.02
C ARG A 57 -15.68 -0.32 -12.77
N GLY A 58 -17.01 -0.42 -12.72
CA GLY A 58 -17.76 -0.14 -11.50
C GLY A 58 -17.44 -1.16 -10.41
N PRO A 59 -17.64 -0.83 -9.12
CA PRO A 59 -17.50 -1.81 -8.05
C PRO A 59 -18.52 -2.92 -8.28
N ASP A 60 -18.06 -4.16 -8.35
CA ASP A 60 -18.91 -5.35 -8.40
C ASP A 60 -19.47 -5.54 -6.97
N ARG A 61 -20.51 -4.78 -6.62
CA ARG A 61 -21.02 -4.67 -5.24
C ARG A 61 -21.81 -5.90 -4.77
N ASP A 62 -22.10 -6.84 -5.67
CA ASP A 62 -23.08 -7.90 -5.44
C ASP A 62 -22.49 -9.33 -5.43
N VAL A 63 -21.17 -9.47 -5.39
CA VAL A 63 -20.52 -10.79 -5.23
C VAL A 63 -19.99 -10.93 -3.81
N PRO A 64 -20.42 -11.95 -3.02
CA PRO A 64 -19.74 -12.33 -1.80
C PRO A 64 -18.27 -12.61 -2.15
N GLY A 65 -17.39 -11.73 -1.72
CA GLY A 65 -16.00 -11.72 -2.12
C GLY A 65 -15.13 -11.20 -0.99
N PRO A 66 -13.80 -11.40 -1.08
CA PRO A 66 -12.87 -10.97 -0.05
C PRO A 66 -13.00 -9.48 0.22
N ALA A 67 -12.73 -9.09 1.47
CA ALA A 67 -12.74 -7.70 1.90
C ALA A 67 -11.91 -6.85 0.92
N THR A 68 -12.56 -5.87 0.31
CA THR A 68 -11.98 -5.01 -0.72
C THR A 68 -12.00 -3.57 -0.20
N ASP A 69 -10.83 -2.95 -0.20
CA ASP A 69 -10.59 -1.56 0.21
C ASP A 69 -10.26 -0.74 -1.05
N GLU A 70 -11.00 0.33 -1.30
CA GLU A 70 -10.72 1.29 -2.38
C GLU A 70 -10.47 2.66 -1.76
N HIS A 71 -9.29 3.22 -2.02
CA HIS A 71 -8.85 4.47 -1.39
C HIS A 71 -7.93 5.28 -2.29
N PHE A 72 -7.81 6.57 -2.01
CA PHE A 72 -6.90 7.47 -2.70
C PHE A 72 -5.54 7.52 -2.00
N THR A 73 -4.47 7.19 -2.74
CA THR A 73 -3.08 7.28 -2.27
C THR A 73 -2.32 8.42 -2.93
N ALA A 74 -1.46 9.09 -2.17
CA ALA A 74 -0.61 10.17 -2.66
C ALA A 74 0.80 10.17 -2.05
N ASP A 75 1.78 10.44 -2.90
CA ASP A 75 3.14 10.82 -2.53
C ASP A 75 3.13 12.18 -1.84
N ALA A 76 3.35 12.20 -0.53
CA ALA A 76 3.34 13.43 0.25
C ALA A 76 4.53 14.35 -0.04
N GLU A 77 5.57 13.89 -0.75
CA GLU A 77 6.71 14.72 -1.16
C GLU A 77 6.51 15.36 -2.55
N ALA A 78 5.58 14.82 -3.36
CA ALA A 78 5.34 15.28 -4.73
C ALA A 78 3.93 15.86 -4.96
N CYS A 79 2.94 15.51 -4.14
CA CYS A 79 1.58 16.04 -4.22
C CYS A 79 1.38 17.30 -3.39
N PHE A 80 0.44 18.14 -3.83
CA PHE A 80 0.08 19.39 -3.18
C PHE A 80 -1.42 19.69 -3.34
N GLY A 81 -1.92 20.63 -2.53
CA GLY A 81 -3.29 21.13 -2.61
C GLY A 81 -4.35 20.06 -2.35
N ARG A 82 -5.45 20.09 -3.13
CA ARG A 82 -6.62 19.23 -2.91
C ARG A 82 -6.30 17.74 -2.94
N ARG A 83 -5.37 17.29 -3.81
CA ARG A 83 -5.01 15.87 -3.88
C ARG A 83 -4.37 15.37 -2.59
N LEU A 84 -3.55 16.19 -1.95
CA LEU A 84 -2.94 15.84 -0.67
C LEU A 84 -3.99 15.83 0.46
N ALA A 85 -4.90 16.81 0.46
CA ALA A 85 -5.95 16.94 1.47
C ALA A 85 -7.02 15.83 1.42
N CYS A 86 -7.22 15.20 0.26
CA CYS A 86 -8.19 14.13 0.06
C CYS A 86 -7.57 12.73 0.08
N ALA A 87 -6.28 12.59 0.44
CA ALA A 87 -5.64 11.28 0.48
C ALA A 87 -5.95 10.54 1.77
N ASP A 88 -6.48 9.33 1.60
CA ASP A 88 -6.66 8.35 2.66
C ASP A 88 -5.29 7.80 3.08
N VAL A 89 -4.39 7.60 2.10
CA VAL A 89 -3.04 7.08 2.31
C VAL A 89 -1.99 8.05 1.80
N LEU A 90 -1.11 8.48 2.71
CA LEU A 90 0.06 9.29 2.38
C LEU A 90 1.34 8.46 2.49
N TYR A 91 2.21 8.55 1.51
CA TYR A 91 3.50 7.87 1.59
C TYR A 91 4.65 8.77 1.17
N ALA A 92 5.83 8.45 1.69
CA ALA A 92 7.09 9.00 1.21
C ALA A 92 7.81 8.02 0.28
N ARG A 93 8.64 8.56 -0.62
CA ARG A 93 9.46 7.74 -1.51
C ARG A 93 10.91 7.64 -1.09
N ARG A 94 11.43 8.69 -0.47
CA ARG A 94 12.86 8.77 -0.14
C ARG A 94 13.13 8.07 1.19
N PRO A 95 14.00 7.04 1.22
CA PRO A 95 14.50 6.48 2.46
C PRO A 95 15.14 7.57 3.32
N ARG A 96 14.93 7.49 4.62
CA ARG A 96 15.46 8.45 5.59
C ARG A 96 15.82 7.74 6.88
N SER A 97 16.62 8.37 7.74
CA SER A 97 16.94 7.78 9.05
C SER A 97 15.67 7.56 9.87
N LEU A 98 15.68 6.59 10.78
CA LEU A 98 14.57 6.27 11.68
C LEU A 98 14.00 7.54 12.35
N ALA A 99 14.87 8.36 12.95
CA ALA A 99 14.47 9.60 13.60
C ALA A 99 13.83 10.61 12.63
N ALA A 100 14.33 10.69 11.39
CA ALA A 100 13.76 11.58 10.38
C ALA A 100 12.40 11.07 9.88
N ALA A 101 12.20 9.75 9.76
CA ALA A 101 10.92 9.16 9.42
C ALA A 101 9.87 9.36 10.51
N VAL A 102 10.22 9.17 11.78
CA VAL A 102 9.32 9.46 12.90
C VAL A 102 8.88 10.93 12.89
N ARG A 103 9.83 11.87 12.76
CA ARG A 103 9.49 13.31 12.66
C ARG A 103 8.58 13.59 11.46
N TRP A 104 8.91 13.03 10.30
CA TRP A 104 8.12 13.21 9.09
C TRP A 104 6.69 12.70 9.25
N LEU A 105 6.50 11.51 9.83
CA LEU A 105 5.17 10.95 10.09
C LEU A 105 4.36 11.84 11.04
N ALA A 106 4.99 12.36 12.10
CA ALA A 106 4.34 13.30 13.02
C ALA A 106 3.91 14.59 12.30
N GLU A 107 4.75 15.14 11.44
CA GLU A 107 4.43 16.35 10.65
C GLU A 107 3.30 16.10 9.65
N VAL A 108 3.35 14.99 8.90
CA VAL A 108 2.29 14.60 7.97
C VAL A 108 0.97 14.47 8.71
N ARG A 109 0.98 13.79 9.86
CA ARG A 109 -0.21 13.58 10.67
C ARG A 109 -0.79 14.89 11.20
N ALA A 110 0.05 15.82 11.64
CA ALA A 110 -0.38 17.13 12.10
C ALA A 110 -1.00 17.98 10.97
N ARG A 111 -0.47 17.86 9.74
CA ARG A 111 -0.92 18.64 8.59
C ARG A 111 -2.11 18.02 7.86
N GLN A 112 -2.29 16.70 7.94
CA GLN A 112 -3.27 15.94 7.19
C GLN A 112 -4.10 15.06 8.16
N PRO A 113 -4.97 15.65 8.99
CA PRO A 113 -5.72 14.90 10.00
C PRO A 113 -6.69 13.88 9.39
N ALA A 114 -7.15 14.13 8.16
CA ALA A 114 -8.03 13.24 7.40
C ALA A 114 -7.32 12.01 6.82
N CYS A 115 -5.98 11.99 6.79
CA CYS A 115 -5.21 10.84 6.31
C CYS A 115 -5.40 9.65 7.26
N GLY A 116 -5.94 8.55 6.74
CA GLY A 116 -6.16 7.29 7.44
C GLY A 116 -4.88 6.51 7.72
N LEU A 117 -3.86 6.62 6.87
CA LEU A 117 -2.55 6.02 7.12
C LEU A 117 -1.41 6.78 6.43
N ALA A 118 -0.32 7.03 7.16
CA ALA A 118 0.91 7.56 6.59
C ALA A 118 2.07 6.55 6.72
N ALA A 119 2.90 6.41 5.67
CA ALA A 119 4.04 5.50 5.69
C ALA A 119 5.32 6.08 5.05
N ALA A 120 6.48 5.67 5.55
CA ALA A 120 7.78 6.14 5.07
C ALA A 120 8.84 5.03 5.08
N PRO A 121 9.66 4.90 4.02
CA PRO A 121 10.78 3.98 4.03
C PRO A 121 11.91 4.47 4.95
N VAL A 122 12.59 3.53 5.62
CA VAL A 122 13.75 3.81 6.46
C VAL A 122 15.03 3.40 5.73
N ALA A 123 16.09 4.20 5.88
CA ALA A 123 17.36 4.02 5.17
C ALA A 123 18.04 2.67 5.50
N ASP A 124 17.91 2.21 6.74
CA ASP A 124 18.47 0.93 7.20
C ASP A 124 17.55 -0.27 6.89
N GLY A 125 16.48 -0.04 6.11
CA GLY A 125 15.52 -1.04 5.67
C GLY A 125 14.14 -0.90 6.30
N GLY A 126 13.15 -1.46 5.62
CA GLY A 126 11.77 -1.47 6.06
C GLY A 126 11.03 -0.15 5.96
N TRP A 127 9.85 -0.12 6.57
CA TRP A 127 8.90 0.97 6.51
C TRP A 127 8.39 1.30 7.91
N LEU A 128 8.23 2.59 8.19
CA LEU A 128 7.45 3.05 9.33
C LEU A 128 6.06 3.43 8.86
N ALA A 129 5.04 3.08 9.64
CA ALA A 129 3.69 3.51 9.38
C ALA A 129 3.02 4.05 10.65
N VAL A 130 2.06 4.95 10.45
CA VAL A 130 1.17 5.47 11.50
C VAL A 130 -0.25 5.52 10.95
N SER A 131 -1.20 4.99 11.72
CA SER A 131 -2.63 5.02 11.37
C SER A 131 -3.35 6.21 12.00
N GLY A 132 -4.46 6.59 11.38
CA GLY A 132 -5.20 7.82 11.65
C GLY A 132 -6.23 7.75 12.77
N SER A 133 -6.37 6.61 13.45
CA SER A 133 -7.36 6.42 14.51
C SER A 133 -6.73 6.50 15.90
N THR A 134 -6.86 7.69 16.51
CA THR A 134 -6.78 8.00 17.96
C THR A 134 -5.41 8.15 18.65
N ARG A 135 -5.45 8.93 19.75
CA ARG A 135 -4.30 9.35 20.59
C ARG A 135 -3.51 8.12 21.05
N GLY A 136 -2.20 8.17 20.87
CA GLY A 136 -1.31 7.05 21.20
C GLY A 136 -0.87 6.23 20.00
N ALA A 137 -1.09 6.70 18.77
CA ALA A 137 -0.58 6.08 17.55
C ALA A 137 0.93 5.81 17.66
N THR A 138 1.27 4.55 17.91
CA THR A 138 2.63 4.05 17.95
C THR A 138 3.12 3.91 16.53
N SER A 139 4.24 4.55 16.21
CA SER A 139 4.94 4.30 14.95
C SER A 139 5.65 2.96 15.07
N THR A 140 5.16 1.95 14.38
CA THR A 140 5.79 0.62 14.36
C THR A 140 6.68 0.52 13.13
N VAL A 141 7.91 0.04 13.30
CA VAL A 141 8.74 -0.39 12.16
C VAL A 141 8.14 -1.69 11.67
N LEU A 142 7.62 -1.66 10.45
CA LEU A 142 7.02 -2.81 9.77
C LEU A 142 7.86 -3.16 8.54
N ALA A 143 7.76 -4.41 8.11
CA ALA A 143 8.15 -4.82 6.76
C ALA A 143 9.62 -4.61 6.36
N ALA A 144 10.59 -5.01 7.21
CA ALA A 144 12.02 -4.97 6.87
C ALA A 144 12.36 -5.65 5.52
N ALA A 145 11.56 -6.64 5.12
CA ALA A 145 11.72 -7.40 3.88
C ALA A 145 11.10 -6.76 2.63
N VAL A 146 10.43 -5.62 2.73
CA VAL A 146 9.81 -4.95 1.57
C VAL A 146 10.66 -3.77 1.10
N PRO A 147 11.05 -3.73 -0.19
CA PRO A 147 11.88 -2.65 -0.72
C PRO A 147 11.29 -1.24 -0.50
N PRO A 148 12.15 -0.23 -0.33
CA PRO A 148 11.72 1.15 -0.05
C PRO A 148 11.07 1.85 -1.26
N ASP A 149 11.17 1.27 -2.45
CA ASP A 149 10.56 1.77 -3.69
C ASP A 149 9.13 1.23 -3.92
N GLN A 150 8.54 0.56 -2.93
CA GLN A 150 7.23 -0.09 -3.04
C GLN A 150 6.09 0.71 -2.36
N PRO A 151 5.52 1.75 -2.99
CA PRO A 151 4.49 2.61 -2.38
C PRO A 151 3.16 1.88 -2.09
N LEU A 152 2.90 0.77 -2.79
CA LEU A 152 1.69 -0.03 -2.56
C LEU A 152 1.68 -0.71 -1.18
N LEU A 153 2.82 -0.80 -0.50
CA LEU A 153 2.87 -1.30 0.88
C LEU A 153 1.98 -0.46 1.81
N ALA A 154 2.02 0.87 1.67
CA ALA A 154 1.19 1.75 2.48
C ALA A 154 -0.31 1.45 2.28
N SER A 155 -0.70 1.08 1.06
CA SER A 155 -2.08 0.69 0.77
C SER A 155 -2.44 -0.66 1.39
N CYS A 156 -1.55 -1.65 1.39
CA CYS A 156 -1.78 -2.91 2.08
C CYS A 156 -1.98 -2.72 3.59
N LEU A 157 -1.14 -1.88 4.21
CA LEU A 157 -1.27 -1.54 5.63
C LEU A 157 -2.57 -0.78 5.94
N HIS A 158 -3.02 0.07 5.02
CA HIS A 158 -4.30 0.78 5.17
C HIS A 158 -5.47 -0.21 5.18
N ALA A 159 -5.52 -1.12 4.21
CA ALA A 159 -6.55 -2.15 4.13
C ALA A 159 -6.58 -3.04 5.39
N TRP A 160 -5.41 -3.40 5.93
CA TRP A 160 -5.30 -4.12 7.21
C TRP A 160 -6.01 -3.37 8.34
N VAL A 161 -5.74 -2.07 8.48
CA VAL A 161 -6.37 -1.22 9.50
C VAL A 161 -7.87 -1.03 9.27
N VAL A 162 -8.30 -0.84 8.01
CA VAL A 162 -9.72 -0.70 7.65
C VAL A 162 -10.51 -1.97 7.96
N CYS A 163 -9.90 -3.15 7.84
CA CYS A 163 -10.49 -4.42 8.25
C CYS A 163 -10.51 -4.65 9.77
N GLY A 164 -10.09 -3.67 10.56
CA GLY A 164 -10.18 -3.69 12.02
C GLY A 164 -8.96 -4.26 12.73
N TYR A 165 -7.90 -4.60 12.00
CA TYR A 165 -6.67 -5.14 12.60
C TYR A 165 -5.71 -4.02 13.05
N SER A 166 -4.93 -4.28 14.10
CA SER A 166 -3.94 -3.30 14.58
C SER A 166 -2.61 -3.43 13.84
N LEU A 167 -1.94 -2.29 13.61
CA LEU A 167 -0.53 -2.30 13.16
C LEU A 167 0.43 -2.78 14.25
N ALA A 168 0.03 -2.71 15.52
CA ALA A 168 0.85 -3.17 16.64
C ALA A 168 0.85 -4.70 16.81
N GLU A 169 -0.16 -5.36 16.26
CA GLU A 169 -0.31 -6.83 16.29
C GLU A 169 0.38 -7.50 15.09
N LEU A 170 0.88 -6.70 14.13
CA LEU A 170 1.46 -7.21 12.90
C LEU A 170 2.91 -7.67 13.14
N GLU A 171 3.11 -8.98 13.19
CA GLU A 171 4.43 -9.57 13.43
C GLU A 171 5.29 -9.60 12.15
N HIS A 172 4.68 -9.85 10.98
CA HIS A 172 5.40 -9.84 9.71
C HIS A 172 4.63 -9.20 8.56
N VAL A 173 5.42 -8.67 7.63
CA VAL A 173 5.00 -8.25 6.30
C VAL A 173 6.08 -8.66 5.33
N ARG A 174 5.75 -9.54 4.39
CA ARG A 174 6.71 -10.10 3.43
C ARG A 174 6.07 -10.32 2.07
N PRO A 175 6.82 -10.27 0.96
CA PRO A 175 6.29 -10.63 -0.36
C PRO A 175 5.65 -12.03 -0.35
N ALA A 176 4.43 -12.15 -0.89
CA ALA A 176 3.74 -13.42 -1.02
C ALA A 176 4.12 -14.10 -2.35
N GLY A 177 4.91 -15.17 -2.27
CA GLY A 177 5.38 -15.96 -3.41
C GLY A 177 6.69 -15.44 -4.02
N GLY A 178 7.61 -16.35 -4.37
CA GLY A 178 8.91 -16.06 -4.99
C GLY A 178 8.84 -15.60 -6.46
N GLY A 179 7.82 -14.81 -6.81
CA GLY A 179 7.64 -14.24 -8.14
C GLY A 179 8.36 -12.89 -8.22
N VAL A 180 9.35 -12.83 -9.10
CA VAL A 180 10.16 -11.66 -9.47
C VAL A 180 9.38 -10.36 -9.36
N MET A 181 9.87 -9.44 -8.52
CA MET A 181 9.48 -8.04 -8.60
C MET A 181 9.69 -7.57 -10.03
N ALA A 182 8.61 -7.34 -10.77
CA ALA A 182 8.68 -6.67 -12.04
C ALA A 182 9.18 -5.24 -11.77
N ALA A 183 10.49 -5.05 -11.85
CA ALA A 183 11.10 -3.74 -11.92
C ALA A 183 10.42 -3.02 -13.09
N VAL A 184 9.62 -2.01 -12.77
CA VAL A 184 9.11 -1.08 -13.77
C VAL A 184 10.36 -0.44 -14.39
N PRO A 185 10.67 -0.66 -15.69
CA PRO A 185 11.80 0.03 -16.29
C PRO A 185 11.46 1.52 -16.27
N LEU A 186 12.28 2.31 -15.57
CA LEU A 186 12.35 3.74 -15.80
C LEU A 186 12.73 3.93 -17.27
N ALA A 187 11.76 4.31 -18.08
CA ALA A 187 12.01 4.67 -19.47
C ALA A 187 13.13 5.74 -19.50
N PRO A 188 14.23 5.54 -20.26
CA PRO A 188 15.22 6.58 -20.43
C PRO A 188 14.57 7.74 -21.19
N GLY A 189 14.55 8.91 -20.54
CA GLY A 189 14.01 10.13 -21.10
C GLY A 189 14.72 10.57 -22.38
N GLY A 190 13.91 10.95 -23.36
CA GLY A 190 14.12 12.16 -24.18
C GLY A 190 15.48 12.36 -24.84
N GLY A 191 15.71 11.70 -25.96
CA GLY A 191 16.57 12.23 -27.02
C GLY A 191 15.83 13.31 -27.82
N ARG A 192 16.29 14.56 -27.75
CA ARG A 192 15.79 15.71 -28.53
C ARG A 192 15.92 15.51 -30.05
N PRO A 193 15.09 16.20 -30.87
CA PRO A 193 15.23 16.19 -32.32
C PRO A 193 16.44 17.04 -32.76
N ARG A 194 17.22 16.52 -33.71
CA ARG A 194 18.11 17.31 -34.56
C ARG A 194 18.02 16.76 -35.98
N GLY A 195 17.42 17.54 -36.87
CA GLY A 195 17.52 17.38 -38.31
C GLY A 195 17.57 18.78 -38.88
N TRP A 196 18.68 19.08 -39.54
CA TRP A 196 18.94 20.29 -40.32
C TRP A 196 18.12 20.28 -41.60
#